data_AF-A0AAN6BMJ9-F1
#
_entry.id   AF-A0AAN6BMJ9-F1
#
_cell.length_a   1.000
_cell.length_b   1.000
_cell.length_c   1.000
_cell.angle_alpha   90.00
_cell.angle_beta   90.00
_cell.angle_gamma   90.00
#
_symmetry.space_group_name_H-M   'P 1'
#
loop_
_entity.id
_entity.type
_entity.pdbx_description
1 polymer ?
#
loop_
_entity_poly.entity_id
_entity_poly.type
_entity_poly.pdbx_seq_one_letter_code
_entity_poly.pdbx_strand_id
1 'polypeptide(L)'
;MRKEAKSEKGGKGRRSSLGMRGRRASSLIDSGASNALPHKEVDTADFYKHIADGLPEPRRMRQLLTWCATRAMGDKPTGAQPEDASARLAARVIQEELLKDFSTNSELSNWFGREDVNPPAVVVKKPNPKNIQNADKIKELEEQIQRLQRERHSLNELLRPPSIPRLKPESKQPPDKSQDQGSLQAESADQPTRPLLSLHPESIDTSLLEPSQQEIYAMLHPDTAKARRKSQSQEPLATTQSGHLPPMPPSVVSARLSRVTSGLAPTLDSFAAGVHDIELYRAMSDAVSTQVLRICAERLEERDARNAMRRLAIEGGEAEGRRVSLRHGRPREDLGVILGALSRVERR
;
A
#
# COMPACT_ATOMS: atom_id res chain seq x y z
N MET A 1 -65.20 51.30 51.88
CA MET A 1 -65.60 49.95 51.44
C MET A 1 -64.83 49.58 50.18
N ARG A 2 -64.05 48.50 50.24
CA ARG A 2 -63.35 47.84 49.13
C ARG A 2 -64.32 46.96 48.32
N LYS A 3 -64.12 46.88 46.99
CA LYS A 3 -64.09 45.68 46.11
C LYS A 3 -64.23 46.14 44.65
N GLU A 4 -63.15 46.21 43.87
CA GLU A 4 -62.47 45.13 43.13
C GLU A 4 -63.07 44.79 41.76
N ALA A 5 -62.31 45.17 40.74
CA ALA A 5 -61.91 44.47 39.51
C ALA A 5 -62.87 43.44 38.86
N LYS A 6 -63.18 43.68 37.58
CA LYS A 6 -63.49 42.61 36.61
C LYS A 6 -62.96 42.90 35.20
N SER A 7 -61.70 42.53 35.00
CA SER A 7 -61.15 41.86 33.81
C SER A 7 -61.46 42.44 32.41
N GLU A 8 -60.67 43.42 31.98
CA GLU A 8 -60.28 43.54 30.56
C GLU A 8 -59.26 42.45 30.24
N LYS A 9 -59.68 41.41 29.51
CA LYS A 9 -58.79 40.35 29.05
C LYS A 9 -59.08 40.03 27.59
N GLY A 10 -58.10 40.30 26.74
CA GLY A 10 -57.85 39.46 25.56
C GLY A 10 -58.30 40.00 24.20
N GLY A 11 -57.88 41.21 23.83
CA GLY A 11 -57.90 41.66 22.43
C GLY A 11 -56.55 41.51 21.71
N LYS A 12 -55.75 40.48 22.03
CA LYS A 12 -54.49 40.22 21.32
C LYS A 12 -54.82 39.60 19.97
N GLY A 13 -54.71 40.41 18.91
CA GLY A 13 -55.03 40.05 17.53
C GLY A 13 -54.62 38.63 17.20
N ARG A 14 -55.64 37.79 16.94
CA ARG A 14 -55.47 36.44 16.43
C ARG A 14 -54.63 36.54 15.16
N ARG A 15 -53.35 36.14 15.23
CA ARG A 15 -52.52 35.90 14.04
C ARG A 15 -53.33 35.03 13.09
N SER A 16 -53.77 35.59 11.97
CA SER A 16 -54.54 34.89 10.97
C SER A 16 -53.64 33.83 10.32
N SER A 17 -53.79 32.57 10.73
CA SER A 17 -53.18 31.42 10.05
C SER A 17 -53.83 31.13 8.68
N LEU A 18 -54.87 31.89 8.31
CA LEU A 18 -55.55 31.85 7.01
C LEU A 18 -54.84 32.65 5.90
N GLY A 19 -53.90 33.55 6.23
CA GLY A 19 -53.27 34.44 5.24
C GLY A 19 -52.22 33.79 4.32
N MET A 20 -51.77 32.57 4.64
CA MET A 20 -50.73 31.87 3.86
C MET A 20 -51.21 30.58 3.18
N ARG A 21 -52.45 30.15 3.44
CA ARG A 21 -53.00 28.92 2.84
C ARG A 21 -53.56 29.27 1.45
N GLY A 22 -52.74 29.09 0.41
CA GLY A 22 -53.14 29.33 -0.98
C GLY A 22 -52.26 30.31 -1.75
N ARG A 23 -51.22 30.90 -1.13
CA ARG A 23 -50.18 31.60 -1.91
C ARG A 23 -49.42 30.55 -2.72
N ARG A 24 -49.43 30.69 -4.04
CA ARG A 24 -48.66 29.82 -4.94
C ARG A 24 -47.19 29.91 -4.54
N ALA A 25 -46.47 28.79 -4.56
CA ALA A 25 -45.03 28.80 -4.34
C ALA A 25 -44.35 29.84 -5.24
N SER A 26 -44.86 30.03 -6.47
CA SER A 26 -44.42 31.07 -7.40
C SER A 26 -44.55 32.51 -6.89
N SER A 27 -45.61 32.87 -6.14
CA SER A 27 -45.74 34.24 -5.60
C SER A 27 -44.89 34.47 -4.34
N LEU A 28 -44.56 33.39 -3.63
CA LEU A 28 -43.61 33.39 -2.52
C LEU A 28 -42.16 33.49 -3.03
N ILE A 29 -41.89 32.85 -4.17
CA ILE A 29 -40.65 32.93 -4.96
C ILE A 29 -40.47 34.35 -5.51
N ASP A 30 -41.55 34.95 -6.05
CA ASP A 30 -41.57 36.32 -6.58
C ASP A 30 -41.36 37.40 -5.49
N SER A 31 -41.77 37.13 -4.25
CA SER A 31 -41.47 38.02 -3.13
C SER A 31 -40.01 37.90 -2.62
N GLY A 32 -39.22 36.96 -3.16
CA GLY A 32 -37.84 36.68 -2.74
C GLY A 32 -37.71 36.21 -1.27
N ALA A 33 -38.81 35.77 -0.67
CA ALA A 33 -38.94 35.40 0.74
C ALA A 33 -39.07 33.88 0.95
N SER A 34 -39.11 33.10 -0.12
CA SER A 34 -39.28 31.64 -0.03
C SER A 34 -38.12 30.87 -0.65
N ASN A 35 -37.65 29.86 0.08
CA ASN A 35 -36.63 28.90 -0.35
C ASN A 35 -37.24 27.76 -1.21
N ALA A 36 -38.37 28.01 -1.90
CA ALA A 36 -38.97 27.00 -2.75
C ALA A 36 -38.04 26.75 -3.95
N LEU A 37 -37.54 25.51 -4.05
CA LEU A 37 -36.60 25.10 -5.10
C LEU A 37 -37.33 24.81 -6.42
N PRO A 38 -36.71 25.13 -7.57
CA PRO A 38 -37.12 24.58 -8.86
C PRO A 38 -37.15 23.05 -8.83
N HIS A 39 -38.02 22.45 -9.64
CA HIS A 39 -38.13 20.99 -9.74
C HIS A 39 -36.79 20.34 -10.14
N LYS A 40 -36.57 19.09 -9.72
CA LYS A 40 -35.31 18.35 -9.95
C LYS A 40 -34.92 18.21 -11.43
N GLU A 41 -35.88 18.35 -12.35
CA GLU A 41 -35.69 18.27 -13.81
C GLU A 41 -35.10 19.53 -14.43
N VAL A 42 -35.26 20.70 -13.78
CA VAL A 42 -34.66 21.95 -14.25
C VAL A 42 -33.14 21.85 -14.06
N ASP A 43 -32.33 22.23 -15.04
CA ASP A 43 -30.87 22.23 -14.88
C ASP A 43 -30.40 23.39 -14.00
N THR A 44 -29.29 23.24 -13.28
CA THR A 44 -28.73 24.32 -12.43
C THR A 44 -28.34 25.53 -13.26
N ALA A 45 -27.92 25.32 -14.51
CA ALA A 45 -27.58 26.39 -15.44
C ALA A 45 -28.79 27.27 -15.80
N ASP A 46 -30.01 26.75 -15.72
CA ASP A 46 -31.24 27.45 -16.12
C ASP A 46 -31.98 28.10 -14.96
N PHE A 47 -31.48 27.98 -13.73
CA PHE A 47 -32.14 28.52 -12.53
C PHE A 47 -32.43 30.02 -12.59
N TYR A 48 -31.57 30.79 -13.24
CA TYR A 48 -31.76 32.24 -13.39
C TYR A 48 -33.04 32.61 -14.16
N LYS A 49 -33.51 31.76 -15.08
CA LYS A 49 -34.72 32.00 -15.89
C LYS A 49 -36.01 31.90 -15.09
N HIS A 50 -35.95 31.26 -13.92
CA HIS A 50 -37.10 31.01 -13.07
C HIS A 50 -37.22 32.02 -11.91
N ILE A 51 -36.34 33.01 -11.86
CA ILE A 51 -36.39 34.10 -10.90
C ILE A 51 -37.12 35.27 -11.57
N ALA A 52 -38.02 35.93 -10.83
CA ALA A 52 -38.80 37.02 -11.40
C ALA A 52 -37.92 38.23 -11.76
N ASP A 53 -38.20 38.83 -12.92
CA ASP A 53 -37.42 39.93 -13.47
C ASP A 53 -37.63 41.26 -12.72
N GLY A 54 -38.68 41.35 -11.89
CA GLY A 54 -38.99 42.55 -11.10
C GLY A 54 -38.16 42.74 -9.83
N LEU A 55 -37.30 41.79 -9.46
CA LEU A 55 -36.47 41.90 -8.25
C LEU A 55 -35.14 42.62 -8.55
N PRO A 56 -34.65 43.44 -7.60
CA PRO A 56 -33.29 43.97 -7.64
C PRO A 56 -32.25 42.86 -7.80
N GLU A 57 -31.22 43.11 -8.59
CA GLU A 57 -30.17 42.12 -8.91
C GLU A 57 -29.52 41.46 -7.68
N PRO A 58 -29.24 42.16 -6.55
CA PRO A 58 -28.70 41.49 -5.35
C PRO A 58 -29.67 40.47 -4.75
N ARG A 59 -30.98 40.74 -4.84
CA ARG A 59 -32.02 39.81 -4.36
C ARG A 59 -32.18 38.62 -5.31
N ARG A 60 -32.07 38.85 -6.62
CA ARG A 60 -32.02 37.79 -7.64
C ARG A 60 -30.80 36.89 -7.43
N MET A 61 -29.64 37.48 -7.17
CA MET A 61 -28.40 36.77 -6.86
C MET A 61 -28.54 35.93 -5.59
N ARG A 62 -29.09 36.49 -4.52
CA ARG A 62 -29.36 35.75 -3.27
C ARG A 62 -30.21 34.50 -3.54
N GLN A 63 -31.28 34.65 -4.29
CA GLN A 63 -32.19 33.55 -4.61
C GLN A 63 -31.50 32.47 -5.46
N LEU A 64 -30.70 32.88 -6.45
CA LEU A 64 -29.90 31.98 -7.27
C LEU A 64 -28.88 31.21 -6.42
N LEU A 65 -28.13 31.89 -5.56
CA LEU A 65 -27.14 31.29 -4.67
C LEU A 65 -27.79 30.30 -3.70
N THR A 66 -28.91 30.66 -3.08
CA THR A 66 -29.65 29.78 -2.17
C THR A 66 -30.17 28.54 -2.89
N TRP A 67 -30.69 28.66 -4.12
CA TRP A 67 -31.15 27.51 -4.91
C TRP A 67 -29.99 26.59 -5.32
N CYS A 68 -28.90 27.16 -5.82
CA CYS A 68 -27.70 26.42 -6.20
C CYS A 68 -27.08 25.71 -4.98
N ALA A 69 -26.94 26.40 -3.85
CA ALA A 69 -26.39 25.85 -2.62
C ALA A 69 -27.26 24.71 -2.06
N THR A 70 -28.59 24.89 -2.01
CA THR A 70 -29.52 23.84 -1.54
C THR A 70 -29.44 22.59 -2.41
N ARG A 71 -29.30 22.74 -3.74
CA ARG A 71 -29.16 21.61 -4.65
C ARG A 71 -27.78 20.95 -4.57
N ALA A 72 -26.71 21.72 -4.40
CA ALA A 72 -25.35 21.21 -4.24
C ALA A 72 -25.18 20.41 -2.93
N MET A 73 -25.90 20.78 -1.88
CA MET A 73 -25.91 20.03 -0.62
C MET A 73 -26.54 18.64 -0.80
N GLY A 74 -27.60 18.49 -1.58
CA GLY A 74 -28.26 17.20 -1.81
C GLY A 74 -28.77 16.53 -0.52
N ASP A 75 -29.17 15.26 -0.63
CA ASP A 75 -29.67 14.49 0.51
C ASP A 75 -28.53 14.15 1.49
N LYS A 76 -28.84 14.11 2.80
CA LYS A 76 -27.87 13.76 3.84
C LYS A 76 -27.27 12.38 3.52
N PRO A 77 -25.93 12.23 3.44
CA PRO A 77 -25.32 10.95 3.11
C PRO A 77 -25.52 9.95 4.26
N THR A 78 -26.50 9.06 4.11
CA THR A 78 -26.74 7.92 5.01
C THR A 78 -25.85 6.76 4.57
N GLY A 79 -24.65 6.62 5.16
CA GLY A 79 -23.80 5.43 4.96
C GLY A 79 -22.32 5.64 4.64
N ALA A 80 -21.68 6.72 5.11
CA ALA A 80 -20.24 6.94 4.89
C ALA A 80 -19.35 6.14 5.88
N GLN A 81 -18.12 5.82 5.45
CA GLN A 81 -17.08 5.18 6.26
C GLN A 81 -16.80 5.98 7.56
N PRO A 82 -16.45 5.30 8.68
CA PRO A 82 -16.41 5.91 10.00
C PRO A 82 -15.33 7.00 10.15
N GLU A 83 -14.16 6.88 9.52
CA GLU A 83 -13.11 7.91 9.61
C GLU A 83 -13.53 9.26 8.97
N ASP A 84 -14.31 9.18 7.90
CA ASP A 84 -14.74 10.32 7.10
C ASP A 84 -16.08 10.92 7.56
N ALA A 85 -16.84 10.16 8.36
CA ALA A 85 -18.18 10.54 8.78
C ALA A 85 -18.19 11.83 9.60
N SER A 86 -17.24 11.99 10.54
CA SER A 86 -17.13 13.19 11.37
C SER A 86 -16.82 14.44 10.53
N ALA A 87 -15.84 14.36 9.63
CA ALA A 87 -15.46 15.47 8.76
C ALA A 87 -16.62 15.88 7.82
N ARG A 88 -17.36 14.90 7.28
CA ARG A 88 -18.54 15.16 6.42
C ARG A 88 -19.69 15.78 7.20
N LEU A 89 -19.93 15.34 8.43
CA LEU A 89 -20.95 15.94 9.30
C LEU A 89 -20.58 17.38 9.68
N ALA A 90 -19.32 17.63 10.06
CA ALA A 90 -18.83 18.98 10.34
C ALA A 90 -18.94 19.90 9.11
N ALA A 91 -18.51 19.41 7.94
CA ALA A 91 -18.67 20.16 6.69
C ALA A 91 -20.14 20.47 6.38
N ARG A 92 -21.05 19.53 6.70
CA ARG A 92 -22.49 19.74 6.50
C ARG A 92 -23.06 20.83 7.40
N VAL A 93 -22.65 20.87 8.67
CA VAL A 93 -23.06 21.93 9.61
C VAL A 93 -22.61 23.30 9.09
N ILE A 94 -21.35 23.40 8.65
CA ILE A 94 -20.80 24.64 8.07
C ILE A 94 -21.58 25.05 6.81
N GLN A 95 -21.93 24.10 5.94
CA GLN A 95 -22.73 24.37 4.74
C GLN A 95 -24.14 24.86 5.07
N GLU A 96 -24.80 24.28 6.08
CA GLU A 96 -26.13 24.68 6.54
C GLU A 96 -26.13 26.09 7.16
N GLU A 97 -25.09 26.41 7.93
CA GLU A 97 -24.87 27.76 8.47
C GLU A 97 -24.67 28.78 7.35
N LEU A 98 -23.83 28.48 6.37
CA LEU A 98 -23.57 29.36 5.23
C LEU A 98 -24.82 29.58 4.37
N LEU A 99 -25.64 28.54 4.16
CA LEU A 99 -26.94 28.66 3.48
C LEU A 99 -27.88 29.60 4.25
N LYS A 100 -27.92 29.48 5.57
CA LYS A 100 -28.71 30.35 6.44
C LYS A 100 -28.21 31.79 6.36
N ASP A 101 -26.89 32.00 6.36
CA ASP A 101 -26.27 33.31 6.25
C ASP A 101 -26.59 34.01 4.93
N PHE A 102 -26.64 33.30 3.81
CA PHE A 102 -27.10 33.89 2.54
C PHE A 102 -28.55 34.38 2.61
N SER A 103 -29.40 33.75 3.43
CA SER A 103 -30.80 34.15 3.58
C SER A 103 -31.00 35.35 4.52
N THR A 104 -30.16 35.47 5.54
CA THR A 104 -30.25 36.51 6.58
C THR A 104 -29.39 37.74 6.29
N ASN A 105 -28.19 37.55 5.74
CA ASN A 105 -27.23 38.60 5.45
C ASN A 105 -27.27 38.99 3.97
N SER A 106 -27.84 40.17 3.68
CA SER A 106 -27.91 40.71 2.32
C SER A 106 -26.56 41.17 1.76
N GLU A 107 -25.55 41.40 2.58
CA GLU A 107 -24.23 41.85 2.15
C GLU A 107 -23.48 40.76 1.37
N LEU A 108 -23.66 39.48 1.75
CA LEU A 108 -23.05 38.33 1.07
C LEU A 108 -23.52 38.18 -0.38
N SER A 109 -24.68 38.73 -0.73
CA SER A 109 -25.24 38.74 -2.09
C SER A 109 -25.09 40.09 -2.80
N ASN A 110 -24.59 41.11 -2.09
CA ASN A 110 -24.43 42.45 -2.62
C ASN A 110 -23.04 42.64 -3.23
N TRP A 111 -22.95 42.47 -4.54
CA TRP A 111 -21.71 42.66 -5.29
C TRP A 111 -21.51 44.09 -5.80
N PHE A 112 -22.55 44.96 -5.70
CA PHE A 112 -22.46 46.39 -6.05
C PHE A 112 -21.60 47.19 -5.06
N GLY A 113 -21.46 46.70 -3.83
CA GLY A 113 -20.64 47.33 -2.79
C GLY A 113 -19.23 46.76 -2.68
N ARG A 114 -18.75 45.97 -3.66
CA ARG A 114 -17.37 45.48 -3.65
C ARG A 114 -16.42 46.66 -3.89
N GLU A 115 -15.68 47.03 -2.86
CA GLU A 115 -14.46 47.80 -3.07
C GLU A 115 -13.47 46.92 -3.82
N ASP A 116 -13.01 47.38 -4.99
CA ASP A 116 -11.91 46.76 -5.73
C ASP A 116 -10.60 46.99 -4.97
N VAL A 117 -10.47 46.34 -3.81
CA VAL A 117 -9.28 46.42 -2.98
C VAL A 117 -8.15 45.69 -3.72
N ASN A 118 -7.21 46.46 -4.23
CA ASN A 118 -5.95 45.98 -4.78
C ASN A 118 -4.87 46.12 -3.69
N PRO A 119 -4.31 45.02 -3.15
CA PRO A 119 -4.47 43.62 -3.53
C PRO A 119 -5.70 42.93 -2.90
N PRO A 120 -6.27 41.90 -3.56
CA PRO A 120 -7.39 41.14 -3.01
C PRO A 120 -7.03 40.53 -1.65
N ALA A 121 -7.99 40.58 -0.72
CA ALA A 121 -7.86 40.07 0.64
C ALA A 121 -7.14 38.70 0.67
N VAL A 122 -6.17 38.57 1.59
CA VAL A 122 -5.22 37.45 1.67
C VAL A 122 -5.96 36.11 1.79
N VAL A 123 -6.15 35.44 0.66
CA VAL A 123 -6.68 34.06 0.61
C VAL A 123 -5.62 33.14 1.20
N VAL A 124 -5.90 32.54 2.36
CA VAL A 124 -5.05 31.50 2.94
C VAL A 124 -5.06 30.29 2.02
N LYS A 125 -4.04 30.17 1.17
CA LYS A 125 -3.89 29.07 0.21
C LYS A 125 -3.51 27.80 0.96
N LYS A 126 -4.41 26.82 0.99
CA LYS A 126 -4.08 25.47 1.46
C LYS A 126 -3.01 24.85 0.54
N PRO A 127 -2.04 24.09 1.08
CA PRO A 127 -1.04 23.42 0.25
C PRO A 127 -1.72 22.41 -0.68
N ASN A 128 -1.15 22.25 -1.87
CA ASN A 128 -1.63 21.28 -2.86
C ASN A 128 -1.60 19.86 -2.25
N PRO A 129 -2.68 19.06 -2.35
CA PRO A 129 -2.71 17.69 -1.81
C PRO A 129 -1.57 16.81 -2.33
N LYS A 130 -1.12 17.02 -3.58
CA LYS A 130 0.04 16.30 -4.12
C LYS A 130 1.35 16.63 -3.38
N ASN A 131 1.50 17.87 -2.90
CA ASN A 131 2.68 18.27 -2.16
C ASN A 131 2.75 17.57 -0.79
N ILE A 132 1.58 17.42 -0.13
CA ILE A 132 1.47 16.69 1.14
C ILE A 132 1.83 15.21 0.93
N GLN A 133 1.22 14.55 -0.06
CA GLN A 133 1.51 13.15 -0.38
C GLN A 133 2.98 12.92 -0.77
N ASN A 134 3.58 13.84 -1.53
CA ASN A 134 5.00 13.76 -1.88
C ASN A 134 5.88 13.93 -0.64
N ALA A 135 5.56 14.87 0.25
CA ALA A 135 6.29 15.07 1.50
C ALA A 135 6.24 13.83 2.41
N ASP A 136 5.08 13.17 2.51
CA ASP A 136 4.92 11.94 3.29
C ASP A 136 5.73 10.78 2.68
N LYS A 137 5.67 10.62 1.35
CA LYS A 137 6.49 9.62 0.62
C LYS A 137 7.98 9.88 0.75
N ILE A 138 8.41 11.15 0.71
CA ILE A 138 9.82 11.51 0.89
C ILE A 138 10.30 11.04 2.26
N LYS A 139 9.55 11.28 3.33
CA LYS A 139 9.89 10.82 4.68
C LYS A 139 9.99 9.30 4.76
N GLU A 140 9.01 8.58 4.21
CA GLU A 140 9.03 7.12 4.17
C GLU A 140 10.27 6.58 3.42
N LEU A 141 10.58 7.15 2.26
CA LEU A 141 11.76 6.77 1.48
C LEU A 141 13.06 7.11 2.19
N GLU A 142 13.15 8.24 2.88
CA GLU A 142 14.32 8.62 3.69
C GLU A 142 14.55 7.63 4.83
N GLU A 143 13.50 7.20 5.53
CA GLU A 143 13.59 6.18 6.58
C GLU A 143 14.06 4.84 6.02
N GLN A 144 13.54 4.42 4.87
CA GLN A 144 13.97 3.21 4.17
C GLN A 144 15.44 3.29 3.74
N ILE A 145 15.88 4.43 3.20
CA ILE A 145 17.28 4.65 2.83
C ILE A 145 18.17 4.54 4.07
N GLN A 146 17.81 5.16 5.19
CA GLN A 146 18.59 5.06 6.42
C GLN A 146 18.67 3.62 6.93
N ARG A 147 17.57 2.85 6.86
CA ARG A 147 17.56 1.43 7.23
C ARG A 147 18.52 0.62 6.37
N LEU A 148 18.42 0.75 5.05
CA LEU A 148 19.27 0.05 4.10
C LEU A 148 20.74 0.45 4.26
N GLN A 149 21.04 1.71 4.59
CA GLN A 149 22.39 2.16 4.88
C GLN A 149 22.97 1.50 6.14
N ARG A 150 22.19 1.36 7.22
CA ARG A 150 22.61 0.64 8.44
C ARG A 150 22.87 -0.83 8.16
N GLU A 151 21.97 -1.49 7.44
CA GLU A 151 22.14 -2.90 7.03
C GLU A 151 23.37 -3.07 6.14
N ARG A 152 23.60 -2.16 5.18
CA ARG A 152 24.81 -2.19 4.36
C ARG A 152 26.08 -1.97 5.19
N HIS A 153 26.03 -1.09 6.19
CA HIS A 153 27.17 -0.85 7.08
C HIS A 153 27.51 -2.09 7.90
N SER A 154 26.52 -2.71 8.55
CA SER A 154 26.74 -3.92 9.35
C SER A 154 27.26 -5.09 8.50
N LEU A 155 26.73 -5.28 7.28
CA LEU A 155 27.24 -6.30 6.37
C LEU A 155 28.68 -6.02 5.93
N ASN A 156 29.04 -4.75 5.73
CA ASN A 156 30.40 -4.38 5.36
C ASN A 156 31.39 -4.57 6.54
N GLU A 157 30.95 -4.33 7.77
CA GLU A 157 31.73 -4.64 8.97
C GLU A 157 32.03 -6.14 9.09
N LEU A 158 31.05 -7.00 8.79
CA LEU A 158 31.23 -8.47 8.79
C LEU A 158 32.16 -8.95 7.67
N LEU A 159 32.14 -8.29 6.50
CA LEU A 159 33.03 -8.61 5.38
C LEU A 159 34.48 -8.17 5.61
N ARG A 160 34.72 -7.23 6.54
CA ARG A 160 36.07 -6.74 6.82
C ARG A 160 36.88 -7.87 7.47
N PRO A 161 37.99 -8.35 6.84
CA PRO A 161 38.81 -9.39 7.44
C PRO A 161 39.39 -8.90 8.78
N PRO A 162 39.48 -9.77 9.81
CA PRO A 162 40.07 -9.39 11.09
C PRO A 162 41.52 -8.97 10.86
N SER A 163 41.93 -7.86 11.49
CA SER A 163 43.30 -7.37 11.46
C SER A 163 44.20 -8.33 12.24
N ILE A 164 44.62 -9.42 11.61
CA ILE A 164 45.60 -10.35 12.17
C ILE A 164 46.96 -9.65 12.13
N PRO A 165 47.60 -9.36 13.28
CA PRO A 165 48.95 -8.80 13.28
C PRO A 165 49.89 -9.80 12.60
N ARG A 166 50.41 -9.40 11.44
CA ARG A 166 51.32 -10.21 10.62
C ARG A 166 52.64 -10.34 11.36
N LEU A 167 52.85 -11.47 12.04
CA LEU A 167 54.16 -11.86 12.55
C LEU A 167 55.07 -12.09 11.34
N LYS A 168 56.15 -11.32 11.26
CA LYS A 168 57.15 -11.34 10.20
C LYS A 168 58.02 -12.60 10.39
N PRO A 169 58.01 -13.59 9.50
CA PRO A 169 58.97 -14.68 9.59
C PRO A 169 60.33 -14.16 9.09
N GLU A 170 61.40 -14.45 9.85
CA GLU A 170 62.77 -14.20 9.44
C GLU A 170 63.06 -14.83 8.08
N SER A 171 63.45 -14.00 7.12
CA SER A 171 63.91 -14.44 5.81
C SER A 171 65.28 -15.09 5.95
N LYS A 172 65.36 -16.41 5.81
CA LYS A 172 66.58 -17.06 5.32
C LYS A 172 66.68 -16.81 3.82
N GLN A 173 67.64 -15.96 3.42
CA GLN A 173 68.01 -15.76 2.02
C GLN A 173 68.68 -17.03 1.45
N PRO A 174 68.41 -17.41 0.19
CA PRO A 174 69.33 -18.20 -0.62
C PRO A 174 70.20 -17.30 -1.52
N PRO A 175 71.32 -17.84 -2.06
CA PRO A 175 72.46 -17.06 -2.56
C PRO A 175 72.46 -16.91 -4.09
N ASP A 176 73.08 -15.83 -4.62
CA ASP A 176 74.06 -15.94 -5.70
C ASP A 176 74.83 -14.62 -5.97
N LYS A 177 76.18 -14.73 -5.90
CA LYS A 177 77.28 -14.08 -6.69
C LYS A 177 77.38 -12.54 -6.71
N SER A 178 78.54 -11.89 -6.54
CA SER A 178 79.95 -12.23 -6.85
C SER A 178 80.92 -11.17 -6.31
N GLN A 179 82.21 -11.53 -6.27
CA GLN A 179 83.45 -10.73 -6.05
C GLN A 179 83.91 -10.63 -4.58
N ASP A 180 85.17 -10.76 -4.20
CA ASP A 180 86.40 -11.34 -4.75
C ASP A 180 87.40 -11.36 -3.55
N GLN A 181 88.39 -12.26 -3.59
CA GLN A 181 89.61 -12.33 -2.78
C GLN A 181 89.59 -12.79 -1.31
N GLY A 182 90.40 -13.83 -1.02
CA GLY A 182 91.19 -13.88 0.22
C GLY A 182 91.17 -15.17 1.04
N SER A 183 92.00 -16.15 0.62
CA SER A 183 92.82 -17.05 1.45
C SER A 183 92.24 -17.99 2.54
N LEU A 184 92.53 -19.28 2.28
CA LEU A 184 93.17 -20.29 3.15
C LEU A 184 92.34 -21.24 4.05
N GLN A 185 92.74 -22.54 3.93
CA GLN A 185 92.60 -23.72 4.81
C GLN A 185 91.24 -24.47 4.74
N ALA A 186 91.14 -25.70 4.19
CA ALA A 186 91.66 -27.00 4.69
C ALA A 186 91.15 -27.24 6.14
N GLU A 187 90.42 -28.29 6.52
CA GLU A 187 90.44 -29.72 6.20
C GLU A 187 89.12 -30.40 6.66
N SER A 188 88.99 -31.68 6.29
CA SER A 188 88.33 -32.79 7.04
C SER A 188 86.80 -32.90 7.17
N ALA A 189 86.29 -33.93 6.47
CA ALA A 189 85.31 -34.95 6.88
C ALA A 189 84.48 -34.74 8.16
N ASP A 190 83.15 -34.80 8.05
CA ASP A 190 82.37 -35.94 8.57
C ASP A 190 80.91 -35.91 8.05
N GLN A 191 80.38 -37.07 7.68
CA GLN A 191 78.93 -37.29 7.57
C GLN A 191 78.39 -37.66 8.96
N PRO A 192 77.11 -37.40 9.27
CA PRO A 192 76.20 -38.55 9.19
C PRO A 192 74.80 -38.24 8.61
N THR A 193 74.39 -39.17 7.76
CA THR A 193 73.05 -39.62 7.37
C THR A 193 71.85 -39.14 8.20
N ARG A 194 70.89 -38.49 7.52
CA ARG A 194 69.47 -38.39 7.91
C ARG A 194 68.69 -39.56 7.30
N PRO A 195 67.88 -40.33 8.06
CA PRO A 195 66.96 -41.29 7.45
C PRO A 195 65.71 -40.58 6.91
N LEU A 196 65.38 -40.91 5.67
CA LEU A 196 64.15 -40.57 4.95
C LEU A 196 62.95 -41.23 5.65
N LEU A 197 61.93 -40.44 5.98
CA LEU A 197 60.62 -40.91 6.45
C LEU A 197 59.88 -41.60 5.29
N SER A 198 59.60 -42.89 5.47
CA SER A 198 58.73 -43.68 4.59
C SER A 198 57.26 -43.35 4.89
N LEU A 199 56.48 -43.09 3.83
CA LEU A 199 55.02 -43.02 3.92
C LEU A 199 54.46 -44.45 3.95
N HIS A 200 54.13 -44.95 5.15
CA HIS A 200 53.09 -45.96 5.33
C HIS A 200 51.83 -45.28 5.91
N PRO A 201 50.61 -45.76 5.62
CA PRO A 201 49.40 -45.22 6.24
C PRO A 201 49.43 -45.61 7.72
N GLU A 202 49.83 -44.67 8.58
CA GLU A 202 49.87 -44.91 10.02
C GLU A 202 48.45 -45.21 10.52
N SER A 203 48.34 -46.31 11.27
CA SER A 203 47.19 -46.57 12.13
C SER A 203 47.04 -45.37 13.07
N ILE A 204 45.87 -44.73 13.06
CA ILE A 204 45.59 -43.57 13.89
C ILE A 204 45.96 -43.88 15.34
N ASP A 205 46.92 -43.11 15.89
CA ASP A 205 47.33 -43.23 17.28
C ASP A 205 46.17 -42.83 18.20
N THR A 206 45.43 -43.84 18.64
CA THR A 206 44.23 -43.68 19.49
C THR A 206 44.51 -42.99 20.84
N SER A 207 45.77 -42.88 21.26
CA SER A 207 46.20 -42.16 22.46
C SER A 207 46.14 -40.64 22.33
N LEU A 208 46.12 -40.11 21.11
CA LEU A 208 46.04 -38.67 20.83
C LEU A 208 44.59 -38.18 20.68
N LEU A 209 43.61 -39.09 20.62
CA LEU A 209 42.19 -38.77 20.47
C LEU A 209 41.55 -38.47 21.83
N GLU A 210 40.67 -37.48 21.86
CA GLU A 210 39.86 -37.14 23.03
C GLU A 210 38.96 -38.34 23.43
N PRO A 211 38.63 -38.55 24.72
CA PRO A 211 37.89 -39.74 25.17
C PRO A 211 36.57 -40.00 24.41
N SER A 212 35.85 -38.94 24.02
CA SER A 212 34.63 -39.00 23.23
C SER A 212 34.87 -39.46 21.78
N GLN A 213 36.01 -39.10 21.20
CA GLN A 213 36.39 -39.48 19.83
C GLN A 213 36.83 -40.95 19.77
N GLN A 214 37.44 -41.46 20.83
CA GLN A 214 37.80 -42.87 20.96
C GLN A 214 36.56 -43.77 20.99
N GLU A 215 35.47 -43.33 21.65
CA GLU A 215 34.20 -44.06 21.67
C GLU A 215 33.56 -44.14 20.29
N ILE A 216 33.54 -43.03 19.54
CA ILE A 216 33.00 -42.97 18.18
C ILE A 216 33.81 -43.87 17.24
N TYR A 217 35.15 -43.84 17.35
CA TYR A 217 36.04 -44.69 16.56
C TYR A 217 35.79 -46.20 16.83
N ALA A 218 35.56 -46.57 18.09
CA ALA A 218 35.22 -47.94 18.48
C ALA A 218 33.82 -48.40 18.01
N MET A 219 32.88 -47.46 17.83
CA MET A 219 31.57 -47.76 17.25
C MET A 219 31.61 -47.95 15.73
N LEU A 220 32.52 -47.28 15.04
CA LEU A 220 32.70 -47.36 13.59
C LEU A 220 33.51 -48.58 13.14
N HIS A 221 34.41 -49.08 13.99
CA HIS A 221 35.26 -50.24 13.70
C HIS A 221 34.96 -51.43 14.63
N PRO A 222 34.19 -52.44 14.18
CA PRO A 222 33.71 -53.53 15.05
C PRO A 222 34.82 -54.46 15.60
N ASP A 223 36.01 -54.44 15.01
CA ASP A 223 37.13 -55.29 15.42
C ASP A 223 37.90 -54.75 16.65
N THR A 224 37.95 -53.43 16.85
CA THR A 224 38.61 -52.83 18.04
C THR A 224 37.76 -52.97 19.31
N ALA A 225 36.43 -53.06 19.17
CA ALA A 225 35.50 -53.27 20.27
C ALA A 225 35.67 -54.65 20.95
N LYS A 226 36.11 -55.68 20.21
CA LYS A 226 36.41 -57.01 20.78
C LYS A 226 37.69 -57.03 21.61
N ALA A 227 38.69 -56.20 21.26
CA ALA A 227 39.94 -56.10 22.01
C ALA A 227 39.72 -55.46 23.39
N ARG A 228 38.88 -54.41 23.48
CA ARG A 228 38.58 -53.72 24.74
C ARG A 228 37.77 -54.56 25.74
N ARG A 229 36.96 -55.52 25.25
CA ARG A 229 36.20 -56.46 26.11
C ARG A 229 37.08 -57.49 26.84
N LYS A 230 38.33 -57.72 26.42
CA LYS A 230 39.26 -58.65 27.09
C LYS A 230 40.06 -58.02 28.23
N SER A 231 40.10 -56.69 28.34
CA SER A 231 41.00 -56.00 29.27
C SER A 231 40.31 -55.23 30.40
N GLN A 232 38.99 -55.32 30.55
CA GLN A 232 38.29 -54.67 31.65
C GLN A 232 37.29 -55.62 32.31
N SER A 233 37.79 -56.37 33.29
CA SER A 233 36.99 -56.95 34.37
C SER A 233 37.24 -56.11 35.61
N GLN A 234 36.55 -54.98 35.79
CA GLN A 234 36.07 -54.52 37.10
C GLN A 234 35.37 -53.15 37.03
N GLU A 235 34.15 -53.20 37.57
CA GLU A 235 33.37 -52.18 38.26
C GLU A 235 32.67 -51.00 37.55
N PRO A 236 31.47 -50.65 38.06
CA PRO A 236 30.53 -49.73 37.44
C PRO A 236 30.67 -48.32 38.04
N LEU A 237 30.39 -47.28 37.26
CA LEU A 237 29.51 -46.17 37.67
C LEU A 237 29.35 -45.11 36.57
N ALA A 238 28.26 -44.35 36.72
CA ALA A 238 27.98 -43.03 36.18
C ALA A 238 27.39 -42.96 34.76
N THR A 239 26.07 -43.21 34.72
CA THR A 239 25.12 -42.68 33.75
C THR A 239 25.27 -41.16 33.64
N THR A 240 26.05 -40.68 32.69
CA THR A 240 25.94 -39.32 32.18
C THR A 240 25.05 -39.36 30.95
N GLN A 241 23.91 -38.71 31.06
CA GLN A 241 22.91 -38.60 30.00
C GLN A 241 23.49 -37.72 28.88
N SER A 242 24.22 -38.31 27.94
CA SER A 242 24.43 -37.73 26.62
C SER A 242 23.20 -38.09 25.77
N GLY A 243 22.53 -37.06 25.24
CA GLY A 243 21.35 -37.19 24.40
C GLY A 243 21.69 -37.77 23.02
N HIS A 244 22.24 -38.97 22.97
CA HIS A 244 22.48 -39.68 21.72
C HIS A 244 21.29 -40.59 21.44
N LEU A 245 20.46 -40.22 20.46
CA LEU A 245 19.41 -41.08 19.94
C LEU A 245 20.03 -42.42 19.49
N PRO A 246 19.35 -43.57 19.71
CA PRO A 246 19.87 -44.86 19.31
C PRO A 246 20.05 -44.92 17.79
N PRO A 247 21.07 -45.64 17.29
CA PRO A 247 21.29 -45.81 15.87
C PRO A 247 20.07 -46.48 15.23
N MET A 248 19.40 -45.78 14.31
CA MET A 248 18.25 -46.32 13.61
C MET A 248 18.70 -47.47 12.69
N PRO A 249 18.04 -48.64 12.75
CA PRO A 249 18.38 -49.74 11.87
C PRO A 249 18.11 -49.35 10.41
N PRO A 250 18.88 -49.89 9.45
CA PRO A 250 18.77 -49.52 8.03
C PRO A 250 17.38 -49.78 7.45
N SER A 251 16.61 -50.72 8.02
CA SER A 251 15.21 -50.98 7.67
C SER A 251 14.27 -49.80 7.97
N VAL A 252 14.49 -49.10 9.09
CA VAL A 252 13.70 -47.91 9.48
C VAL A 252 14.04 -46.72 8.58
N VAL A 253 15.32 -46.58 8.20
CA VAL A 253 15.75 -45.56 7.23
C VAL A 253 15.10 -45.81 5.87
N SER A 254 15.13 -47.06 5.38
CA SER A 254 14.50 -47.45 4.12
C SER A 254 12.98 -47.23 4.13
N ALA A 255 12.29 -47.58 5.23
CA ALA A 255 10.85 -47.34 5.37
C ALA A 255 10.49 -45.84 5.41
N ARG A 256 11.37 -44.99 5.96
CA ARG A 256 11.19 -43.53 5.92
C ARG A 256 11.41 -42.98 4.52
N LEU A 257 12.47 -43.42 3.84
CA LEU A 257 12.74 -43.03 2.46
C LEU A 257 11.60 -43.46 1.54
N SER A 258 11.07 -44.68 1.66
CA SER A 258 9.95 -45.14 0.86
C SER A 258 8.70 -44.30 1.09
N ARG A 259 8.36 -44.00 2.35
CA ARG A 259 7.24 -43.09 2.70
C ARG A 259 7.43 -41.68 2.13
N VAL A 260 8.63 -41.13 2.23
CA VAL A 260 8.95 -39.81 1.66
C VAL A 260 8.78 -39.86 0.15
N THR A 261 9.35 -40.87 -0.53
CA THR A 261 9.24 -40.99 -2.00
C THR A 261 7.80 -41.19 -2.47
N SER A 262 6.99 -41.97 -1.74
CA SER A 262 5.58 -42.19 -2.09
C SER A 262 4.69 -40.97 -1.84
N GLY A 263 5.03 -40.15 -0.84
CA GLY A 263 4.30 -38.92 -0.53
C GLY A 263 4.69 -37.74 -1.42
N LEU A 264 5.94 -37.71 -1.88
CA LEU A 264 6.49 -36.57 -2.61
C LEU A 264 5.84 -36.41 -4.00
N ALA A 265 5.65 -37.51 -4.74
CA ALA A 265 5.02 -37.47 -6.06
C ALA A 265 3.61 -36.81 -6.06
N PRO A 266 2.62 -37.27 -5.26
CA PRO A 266 1.31 -36.64 -5.24
C PRO A 266 1.33 -35.20 -4.70
N THR A 267 2.27 -34.85 -3.82
CA THR A 267 2.43 -33.45 -3.37
C THR A 267 3.01 -32.54 -4.46
N LEU A 268 3.89 -33.06 -5.33
CA LEU A 268 4.37 -32.30 -6.48
C LEU A 268 3.27 -32.15 -7.53
N ASP A 269 2.46 -33.18 -7.75
CA ASP A 269 1.33 -33.10 -8.68
C ASP A 269 0.27 -32.09 -8.21
N SER A 270 -0.06 -32.07 -6.92
CA SER A 270 -0.98 -31.07 -6.37
C SER A 270 -0.40 -29.66 -6.40
N PHE A 271 0.91 -29.51 -6.17
CA PHE A 271 1.60 -28.25 -6.32
C PHE A 271 1.59 -27.77 -7.78
N ALA A 272 1.87 -28.64 -8.75
CA ALA A 272 1.84 -28.32 -10.17
C ALA A 272 0.43 -27.91 -10.63
N ALA A 273 -0.61 -28.61 -10.14
CA ALA A 273 -2.01 -28.22 -10.38
C ALA A 273 -2.32 -26.82 -9.82
N GLY A 274 -1.91 -26.54 -8.57
CA GLY A 274 -2.09 -25.22 -7.96
C GLY A 274 -1.35 -24.10 -8.71
N VAL A 275 -0.14 -24.36 -9.22
CA VAL A 275 0.60 -23.40 -10.06
C VAL A 275 -0.16 -23.14 -11.37
N HIS A 276 -0.69 -24.18 -12.01
CA HIS A 276 -1.47 -24.03 -13.24
C HIS A 276 -2.75 -23.20 -13.02
N ASP A 277 -3.45 -23.40 -11.90
CA ASP A 277 -4.63 -22.61 -11.55
C ASP A 277 -4.27 -21.13 -11.37
N ILE A 278 -3.15 -20.83 -10.68
CA ILE A 278 -2.66 -19.44 -10.53
C ILE A 278 -2.33 -18.81 -11.88
N GLU A 279 -1.68 -19.55 -12.78
CA GLU A 279 -1.39 -19.08 -14.14
C GLU A 279 -2.68 -18.77 -14.91
N LEU A 280 -3.69 -19.63 -14.79
CA LEU A 280 -5.00 -19.43 -15.41
C LEU A 280 -5.69 -18.18 -14.87
N TYR A 281 -5.67 -17.97 -13.55
CA TYR A 281 -6.19 -16.76 -12.91
C TYR A 281 -5.50 -15.50 -13.44
N ARG A 282 -4.18 -15.53 -13.50
CA ARG A 282 -3.38 -14.41 -13.98
C ARG A 282 -3.74 -14.08 -15.44
N ALA A 283 -3.75 -15.08 -16.31
CA ALA A 283 -4.08 -14.90 -17.72
C ALA A 283 -5.51 -14.34 -17.91
N MET A 284 -6.49 -14.85 -17.18
CA MET A 284 -7.87 -14.33 -17.22
C MET A 284 -7.95 -12.89 -16.70
N SER A 285 -7.22 -12.57 -15.62
CA SER A 285 -7.18 -11.23 -15.03
C SER A 285 -6.53 -10.23 -15.98
N ASP A 286 -5.45 -10.62 -16.65
CA ASP A 286 -4.78 -9.82 -17.69
C ASP A 286 -5.73 -9.57 -18.89
N ALA A 287 -6.52 -10.57 -19.29
CA ALA A 287 -7.53 -10.41 -20.33
C ALA A 287 -8.65 -9.43 -19.92
N VAL A 288 -9.18 -9.52 -18.69
CA VAL A 288 -10.16 -8.56 -18.17
C VAL A 288 -9.58 -7.16 -18.12
N SER A 289 -8.37 -7.01 -17.57
CA SER A 289 -7.70 -5.72 -17.46
C SER A 289 -7.50 -5.08 -18.83
N THR A 290 -6.98 -5.84 -19.80
CA THR A 290 -6.77 -5.38 -21.18
C THR A 290 -8.09 -4.94 -21.82
N GLN A 291 -9.17 -5.70 -21.62
CA GLN A 291 -10.48 -5.36 -22.14
C GLN A 291 -11.04 -4.08 -21.51
N VAL A 292 -10.92 -3.91 -20.19
CA VAL A 292 -11.37 -2.70 -19.48
C VAL A 292 -10.54 -1.49 -19.92
N LEU A 293 -9.23 -1.62 -20.05
CA LEU A 293 -8.36 -0.55 -20.54
C LEU A 293 -8.71 -0.15 -21.97
N ARG A 294 -8.99 -1.11 -22.86
CA ARG A 294 -9.45 -0.83 -24.22
C ARG A 294 -10.75 -0.04 -24.24
N ILE A 295 -11.74 -0.46 -23.44
CA ILE A 295 -13.01 0.27 -23.28
C ILE A 295 -12.77 1.70 -22.78
N CYS A 296 -11.91 1.86 -21.77
CA CYS A 296 -11.56 3.18 -21.24
C CYS A 296 -10.86 4.07 -22.28
N ALA A 297 -9.94 3.50 -23.07
CA ALA A 297 -9.26 4.20 -24.16
C ALA A 297 -10.26 4.67 -25.23
N GLU A 298 -11.13 3.78 -25.70
CA GLU A 298 -12.19 4.11 -26.68
C GLU A 298 -13.11 5.22 -26.16
N ARG A 299 -13.48 5.18 -24.87
CA ARG A 299 -14.31 6.23 -24.24
C ARG A 299 -13.59 7.57 -24.13
N LEU A 300 -12.28 7.54 -23.88
CA LEU A 300 -11.45 8.74 -23.80
C LEU A 300 -11.32 9.38 -25.18
N GLU A 301 -10.99 8.60 -26.21
CA GLU A 301 -10.93 9.06 -27.60
C GLU A 301 -12.28 9.63 -28.06
N GLU A 302 -13.39 8.96 -27.74
CA GLU A 302 -14.72 9.46 -28.09
C GLU A 302 -15.04 10.80 -27.40
N ARG A 303 -14.62 10.96 -26.14
CA ARG A 303 -14.76 12.23 -25.41
C ARG A 303 -13.87 13.32 -26.02
N ASP A 304 -12.64 12.99 -26.35
CA ASP A 304 -11.67 13.94 -26.90
C ASP A 304 -12.07 14.35 -28.32
N ALA A 305 -12.59 13.43 -29.15
CA ALA A 305 -13.21 13.73 -30.44
C ALA A 305 -14.43 14.64 -30.29
N ARG A 306 -15.33 14.38 -29.32
CA ARG A 306 -16.45 15.29 -29.02
C ARG A 306 -15.97 16.68 -28.60
N ASN A 307 -14.92 16.76 -27.80
CA ASN A 307 -14.34 18.03 -27.36
C ASN A 307 -13.68 18.76 -28.54
N ALA A 308 -12.97 18.05 -29.42
CA ALA A 308 -12.40 18.61 -30.64
C ALA A 308 -13.48 19.15 -31.58
N MET A 309 -14.55 18.38 -31.82
CA MET A 309 -15.71 18.83 -32.60
C MET A 309 -16.38 20.05 -32.00
N ARG A 310 -16.52 20.12 -30.67
CA ARG A 310 -17.04 21.32 -29.98
C ARG A 310 -16.12 22.53 -30.15
N ARG A 311 -14.79 22.35 -30.08
CA ARG A 311 -13.83 23.44 -30.30
C ARG A 311 -13.91 23.96 -31.74
N LEU A 312 -13.92 23.05 -32.73
CA LEU A 312 -14.08 23.42 -34.13
C LEU A 312 -15.42 24.12 -34.42
N ALA A 313 -16.50 23.71 -33.76
CA ALA A 313 -17.81 24.38 -33.88
C ALA A 313 -17.88 25.76 -33.20
N ILE A 314 -17.01 26.05 -32.24
CA ILE A 314 -16.89 27.38 -31.63
C ILE A 314 -16.02 28.30 -32.50
N GLU A 315 -15.03 27.74 -33.19
CA GLU A 315 -14.11 28.48 -34.07
C GLU A 315 -14.69 28.71 -35.49
N GLY A 316 -15.50 27.78 -36.01
CA GLY A 316 -16.29 27.95 -37.22
C GLY A 316 -17.62 28.62 -36.93
N GLY A 317 -17.64 29.96 -36.95
CA GLY A 317 -18.83 30.76 -36.70
C GLY A 317 -20.05 30.34 -37.54
N GLU A 318 -21.19 30.26 -36.86
CA GLU A 318 -22.57 30.24 -37.38
C GLU A 318 -22.87 29.32 -38.58
N ALA A 319 -23.30 28.08 -38.28
CA ALA A 319 -24.21 27.35 -39.17
C ALA A 319 -25.28 26.61 -38.35
N GLU A 320 -26.51 26.85 -38.75
CA GLU A 320 -27.79 26.38 -38.20
C GLU A 320 -27.80 25.02 -37.44
N GLY A 321 -28.43 25.05 -36.26
CA GLY A 321 -29.79 24.51 -36.18
C GLY A 321 -30.01 23.01 -36.40
N ARG A 322 -29.18 22.10 -35.87
CA ARG A 322 -29.66 20.74 -35.55
C ARG A 322 -28.89 20.09 -34.40
N ARG A 323 -29.43 20.19 -33.19
CA ARG A 323 -29.01 19.34 -32.06
C ARG A 323 -29.40 17.89 -32.38
N VAL A 324 -28.52 17.17 -33.08
CA VAL A 324 -28.64 15.72 -33.23
C VAL A 324 -28.38 15.10 -31.86
N SER A 325 -29.47 14.75 -31.20
CA SER A 325 -29.47 13.96 -29.97
C SER A 325 -28.98 12.55 -30.29
N LEU A 326 -27.65 12.36 -30.38
CA LEU A 326 -27.04 11.03 -30.48
C LEU A 326 -27.02 10.39 -29.09
N ARG A 327 -28.20 10.14 -28.51
CA ARG A 327 -28.35 9.12 -27.47
C ARG A 327 -28.32 7.75 -28.15
N HIS A 328 -27.13 7.33 -28.59
CA HIS A 328 -26.90 5.92 -28.90
C HIS A 328 -26.87 5.19 -27.56
N GLY A 329 -27.96 4.49 -27.23
CA GLY A 329 -27.94 3.46 -26.20
C GLY A 329 -26.97 2.38 -26.65
N ARG A 330 -25.74 2.40 -26.14
CA ARG A 330 -24.73 1.42 -26.50
C ARG A 330 -25.00 0.09 -25.77
N PRO A 331 -24.75 -1.06 -26.42
CA PRO A 331 -24.84 -2.36 -25.79
C PRO A 331 -23.87 -2.41 -24.61
N ARG A 332 -24.29 -3.03 -23.50
CA ARG A 332 -23.42 -3.29 -22.36
C ARG A 332 -22.28 -4.19 -22.84
N GLU A 333 -21.04 -3.79 -22.61
CA GLU A 333 -19.87 -4.63 -22.88
C GLU A 333 -19.86 -5.75 -21.83
N ASP A 334 -20.22 -6.96 -22.26
CA ASP A 334 -20.45 -8.10 -21.37
C ASP A 334 -19.13 -8.71 -20.85
N LEU A 335 -18.66 -8.20 -19.72
CA LEU A 335 -17.57 -8.82 -18.93
C LEU A 335 -17.98 -10.15 -18.26
N GLY A 336 -19.28 -10.50 -18.33
CA GLY A 336 -19.87 -11.63 -17.63
C GLY A 336 -19.30 -12.99 -18.01
N VAL A 337 -18.85 -13.18 -19.25
CA VAL A 337 -18.24 -14.44 -19.70
C VAL A 337 -16.88 -14.66 -19.03
N ILE A 338 -16.07 -13.59 -18.92
CA ILE A 338 -14.72 -13.68 -18.36
C ILE A 338 -14.78 -13.73 -16.82
N LEU A 339 -15.64 -12.91 -16.22
CA LEU A 339 -15.90 -12.96 -14.78
C LEU A 339 -16.54 -14.30 -14.35
N GLY A 340 -17.40 -14.86 -15.19
CA GLY A 340 -17.98 -16.19 -14.98
C GLY A 340 -16.97 -17.33 -15.18
N ALA A 341 -15.88 -17.11 -15.92
CA ALA A 341 -14.76 -18.05 -16.00
C ALA A 341 -13.90 -17.96 -14.73
N LEU A 342 -13.54 -16.75 -14.29
CA LEU A 342 -12.86 -16.48 -13.02
C LEU A 342 -13.59 -17.09 -11.81
N SER A 343 -14.91 -16.90 -11.71
CA SER A 343 -15.72 -17.45 -10.61
C SER A 343 -15.81 -18.98 -10.62
N ARG A 344 -15.58 -19.63 -11.76
CA ARG A 344 -15.56 -21.10 -11.85
C ARG A 344 -14.24 -21.71 -11.43
N VAL A 345 -13.14 -20.98 -11.60
CA VAL A 345 -11.84 -21.38 -11.07
C VAL A 345 -11.82 -21.22 -9.54
N GLU A 346 -12.58 -20.28 -8.97
CA GLU A 346 -12.60 -20.00 -7.51
C GLU A 346 -13.36 -21.05 -6.69
N ARG A 347 -14.18 -21.85 -7.36
CA ARG A 347 -14.99 -22.89 -6.71
C ARG A 347 -14.42 -24.30 -6.87
N ARG A 348 -13.28 -24.45 -7.54
CA ARG A 348 -12.54 -25.72 -7.62
C ARG A 348 -11.39 -25.67 -6.62
#